data_AF-A0AAW9J774-F1
#
_entry.id   AF-A0AAW9J774-F1
#
_cell.length_a   1.000
_cell.length_b   1.000
_cell.length_c   1.000
_cell.angle_alpha   90.00
_cell.angle_beta   90.00
_cell.angle_gamma   90.00
#
_symmetry.space_group_name_H-M   'P 1'
#
loop_
_entity.id
_entity.type
_entity.pdbx_description
1 polymer ?
#
loop_
_entity_poly.entity_id
_entity_poly.type
_entity_poly.pdbx_seq_one_letter_code
_entity_poly.pdbx_strand_id
1 'polypeptide(L)'
;PSIFVDIGGRDTWLASLIASIAFIVFLMYIISVCKTTKTYDINDIFYRSMPKWIGIILMLIFLLTLFINAIEAGAVEANVLHSTLFLETPVWYALIFFLLPSLFIFNKKLKTILIFVLVSVFILIVNGIIFFILSQSYKDINNLLPVIGNGISMEFIISSFLVLGGFSSFMIALPFLKYIEKYENIRRHTFYAGIITSAFVVISMIGVITAFG
;
A
#
# COMPACT_ATOMS: atom_id res chain seq x y z
N PRO A 1 -4.86 -7.17 -6.48
CA PRO A 1 -6.21 -6.72 -6.93
C PRO A 1 -7.23 -7.85 -7.02
N SER A 2 -6.82 -9.02 -7.54
CA SER A 2 -7.72 -10.17 -7.75
C SER A 2 -8.50 -10.58 -6.51
N ILE A 3 -7.86 -10.76 -5.36
CA ILE A 3 -8.52 -11.22 -4.12
C ILE A 3 -9.61 -10.23 -3.65
N PHE A 4 -9.38 -8.92 -3.79
CA PHE A 4 -10.36 -7.92 -3.38
C PHE A 4 -11.62 -7.97 -4.24
N VAL A 5 -11.45 -8.09 -5.56
CA VAL A 5 -12.53 -8.15 -6.55
C VAL A 5 -13.22 -9.51 -6.52
N ASP A 6 -12.51 -10.59 -6.22
CA ASP A 6 -13.07 -11.94 -6.07
C ASP A 6 -14.07 -12.01 -4.90
N ILE A 7 -13.75 -11.34 -3.78
CA ILE A 7 -14.61 -11.32 -2.59
C ILE A 7 -15.69 -10.23 -2.70
N GLY A 8 -15.31 -8.99 -3.00
CA GLY A 8 -16.23 -7.84 -3.00
C GLY A 8 -16.98 -7.66 -4.32
N GLY A 9 -16.67 -8.46 -5.34
CA GLY A 9 -17.24 -8.37 -6.68
C GLY A 9 -17.11 -6.97 -7.27
N ARG A 10 -18.16 -6.57 -7.97
CA ARG A 10 -18.32 -5.28 -8.63
C ARG A 10 -18.30 -4.10 -7.68
N ASP A 11 -18.73 -4.24 -6.43
CA ASP A 11 -18.79 -3.14 -5.46
C ASP A 11 -17.43 -2.82 -4.81
N THR A 12 -16.39 -3.61 -5.15
CA THR A 12 -15.02 -3.43 -4.63
C THR A 12 -14.44 -2.04 -4.91
N TRP A 13 -14.80 -1.40 -6.03
CA TRP A 13 -14.32 -0.02 -6.29
C TRP A 13 -14.86 0.96 -5.23
N LEU A 14 -16.12 0.79 -4.81
CA LEU A 14 -16.72 1.64 -3.78
C LEU A 14 -16.15 1.31 -2.39
N ALA A 15 -15.97 0.02 -2.09
CA ALA A 15 -15.27 -0.43 -0.88
C ALA A 15 -13.86 0.19 -0.79
N SER A 16 -13.14 0.25 -1.93
CA SER A 16 -11.81 0.85 -1.99
C SER A 16 -11.81 2.36 -1.76
N LEU A 17 -12.88 3.06 -2.15
CA LEU A 17 -13.05 4.49 -1.91
C LEU A 17 -13.30 4.79 -0.43
N ILE A 18 -14.16 3.99 0.23
CA ILE A 18 -14.42 4.13 1.67
C ILE A 18 -13.15 3.82 2.47
N ALA A 19 -12.46 2.72 2.13
CA ALA A 19 -11.17 2.35 2.72
C ALA A 19 -10.14 3.47 2.56
N SER A 20 -10.05 4.09 1.38
CA SER A 20 -9.14 5.19 1.11
C SER A 20 -9.39 6.41 1.99
N ILE A 21 -10.65 6.79 2.20
CA ILE A 21 -11.02 7.91 3.09
C ILE A 21 -10.57 7.61 4.52
N ALA A 22 -10.90 6.42 5.02
CA ALA A 22 -10.50 5.99 6.36
C ALA A 22 -8.97 5.96 6.52
N PHE A 23 -8.24 5.48 5.51
CA PHE A 23 -6.79 5.49 5.47
C PHE A 23 -6.21 6.90 5.55
N ILE A 24 -6.69 7.84 4.74
CA ILE A 24 -6.20 9.23 4.76
C ILE A 24 -6.45 9.87 6.13
N VAL A 25 -7.64 9.69 6.71
CA VAL A 25 -7.96 10.20 8.05
C VAL A 25 -7.00 9.63 9.09
N PHE A 26 -6.75 8.32 9.07
CA PHE A 26 -5.83 7.66 9.98
C PHE A 26 -4.38 8.12 9.81
N LEU A 27 -3.91 8.23 8.57
CA LEU A 27 -2.58 8.72 8.24
C LEU A 27 -2.36 10.15 8.76
N MET A 28 -3.35 11.02 8.55
CA MET A 28 -3.32 12.40 9.01
C MET A 28 -3.37 12.52 10.53
N TYR A 29 -4.10 11.62 11.20
CA TYR A 29 -4.10 11.51 12.66
C TYR A 29 -2.70 11.19 13.19
N ILE A 30 -2.03 10.16 12.64
CA ILE A 30 -0.67 9.78 13.05
C ILE A 30 0.30 10.96 12.92
N ILE A 31 0.33 11.63 11.76
CA ILE A 31 1.24 12.77 11.56
C ILE A 31 0.90 13.94 12.49
N SER A 32 -0.38 14.17 12.78
CA SER A 32 -0.79 15.20 13.73
C SER A 32 -0.28 14.90 15.13
N VAL A 33 -0.32 13.64 15.57
CA VAL A 33 0.26 13.22 16.86
C VAL A 33 1.75 13.48 16.89
N CYS A 34 2.51 13.04 15.88
CA CYS A 34 3.96 13.25 15.80
C CYS A 34 4.34 14.74 15.83
N LYS A 35 3.55 15.60 15.15
CA LYS A 35 3.78 17.05 15.13
C LYS A 35 3.51 17.70 16.49
N THR A 36 2.43 17.29 17.17
CA THR A 36 2.07 17.82 18.49
C THR A 36 3.05 17.40 19.57
N THR A 37 3.48 16.13 19.56
CA THR A 37 4.44 15.58 20.54
C THR A 37 5.90 15.87 20.19
N LYS A 38 6.17 16.43 19.00
CA LYS A 38 7.52 16.64 18.43
C LYS A 38 8.39 15.36 18.45
N THR A 39 7.75 14.20 18.37
CA THR A 39 8.41 12.89 18.45
C THR A 39 8.21 12.16 17.13
N TYR A 40 9.31 11.83 16.46
CA TYR A 40 9.32 11.23 15.12
C TYR A 40 10.02 9.86 15.08
N ASP A 41 10.63 9.43 16.19
CA ASP A 41 11.18 8.07 16.33
C ASP A 41 10.09 7.15 16.89
N ILE A 42 9.80 6.05 16.18
CA ILE A 42 8.81 5.05 16.60
C ILE A 42 9.13 4.45 17.96
N ASN A 43 10.41 4.26 18.27
CA ASN A 43 10.84 3.75 19.57
C ASN A 43 10.38 4.70 20.68
N ASP A 44 10.60 6.01 20.50
CA ASP A 44 10.15 7.00 21.46
C ASP A 44 8.61 7.06 21.52
N ILE A 45 7.92 6.95 20.38
CA ILE A 45 6.44 6.96 20.33
C ILE A 45 5.87 5.82 21.18
N PHE A 46 6.35 4.59 21.04
CA PHE A 46 5.81 3.46 21.80
C PHE A 46 6.30 3.41 23.25
N TYR A 47 7.57 3.71 23.52
CA TYR A 47 8.13 3.58 24.87
C TYR A 47 7.86 4.78 25.79
N ARG A 48 7.68 6.00 25.26
CA ARG A 48 7.38 7.19 26.09
C ARG A 48 5.90 7.39 26.35
N SER A 49 5.04 6.91 25.46
CA SER A 49 3.59 7.13 25.57
C SER A 49 2.86 6.10 26.43
N MET A 50 3.50 4.96 26.74
CA MET A 50 2.86 3.81 27.39
C MET A 50 3.79 3.15 28.42
N PRO A 51 3.23 2.42 29.41
CA PRO A 51 4.02 1.56 30.31
C PRO A 51 4.90 0.57 29.52
N LYS A 52 6.11 0.30 30.03
CA LYS A 52 7.16 -0.47 29.35
C LYS A 52 6.67 -1.78 28.72
N TRP A 53 5.84 -2.55 29.43
CA TRP A 53 5.31 -3.82 28.93
C TRP A 53 4.39 -3.65 27.71
N ILE A 54 3.51 -2.63 27.71
CA ILE A 54 2.63 -2.32 26.59
C ILE A 54 3.45 -1.82 25.40
N GLY A 55 4.46 -0.96 25.65
CA GLY A 55 5.37 -0.49 24.62
C GLY A 55 6.12 -1.63 23.91
N ILE A 56 6.58 -2.64 24.65
CA ILE A 56 7.22 -3.85 24.08
C ILE A 56 6.26 -4.62 23.18
N ILE A 57 5.02 -4.86 23.65
CA ILE A 57 4.01 -5.62 22.87
C ILE A 57 3.69 -4.88 21.57
N LEU A 58 3.44 -3.57 21.62
CA LEU A 58 3.15 -2.77 20.43
C LEU A 58 4.33 -2.74 19.45
N MET A 59 5.57 -2.66 19.96
CA MET A 59 6.78 -2.73 19.15
C MET A 59 6.91 -4.08 18.45
N LEU A 60 6.62 -5.18 19.15
CA LEU A 60 6.65 -6.52 18.57
C LEU A 60 5.61 -6.67 17.46
N ILE A 61 4.39 -6.18 17.69
CA ILE A 61 3.32 -6.16 16.67
C ILE A 61 3.79 -5.35 15.45
N PHE A 62 4.36 -4.16 15.66
CA PHE A 62 4.87 -3.32 14.59
C PHE A 62 5.96 -4.02 13.76
N LEU A 63 6.92 -4.69 14.42
CA LEU A 63 7.96 -5.47 13.75
C LEU A 63 7.38 -6.64 12.95
N LEU A 64 6.41 -7.37 13.53
CA LEU A 64 5.73 -8.46 12.84
C LEU A 64 4.96 -7.95 11.61
N THR A 65 4.29 -6.80 11.71
CA THR A 65 3.60 -6.17 10.58
C THR A 65 4.58 -5.79 9.46
N LEU A 66 5.74 -5.19 9.79
CA LEU A 66 6.77 -4.90 8.79
C LEU A 66 7.29 -6.17 8.11
N PHE A 67 7.46 -7.25 8.86
CA PHE A 67 7.89 -8.54 8.33
C PHE A 67 6.85 -9.16 7.40
N ILE A 68 5.57 -9.16 7.79
CA ILE A 68 4.47 -9.66 6.95
C ILE A 68 4.35 -8.83 5.66
N ASN A 69 4.46 -7.50 5.75
CA ASN A 69 4.44 -6.62 4.58
C ASN A 69 5.60 -6.93 3.61
N ALA A 70 6.78 -7.30 4.12
CA ALA A 70 7.91 -7.69 3.28
C ALA A 70 7.64 -9.03 2.55
N ILE A 71 7.03 -10.00 3.24
CA ILE A 71 6.62 -11.27 2.63
C ILE A 71 5.56 -11.04 1.56
N GLU A 72 4.53 -10.24 1.86
CA GLU A 72 3.46 -9.92 0.92
C GLU A 72 4.01 -9.25 -0.34
N ALA A 73 4.86 -8.23 -0.20
CA ALA A 73 5.47 -7.55 -1.34
C ALA A 73 6.30 -8.50 -2.22
N GLY A 74 7.10 -9.38 -1.60
CA GLY A 74 7.88 -10.38 -2.34
C GLY A 74 6.99 -11.40 -3.07
N ALA A 75 5.92 -11.86 -2.42
CA ALA A 75 4.98 -12.81 -3.00
C ALA A 75 4.21 -12.23 -4.19
N VAL A 76 3.78 -10.96 -4.09
CA VAL A 76 3.10 -10.27 -5.19
C VAL A 76 4.02 -10.15 -6.41
N GLU A 77 5.26 -9.72 -6.22
CA GLU A 77 6.23 -9.58 -7.32
C GLU A 77 6.52 -10.92 -8.00
N ALA A 78 6.76 -11.98 -7.21
CA ALA A 78 7.03 -13.31 -7.74
C ALA A 78 5.83 -13.87 -8.52
N ASN A 79 4.60 -13.62 -8.06
CA ASN A 79 3.40 -14.05 -8.73
C ASN A 79 3.16 -13.29 -10.06
N VAL A 80 3.49 -12.00 -10.11
CA VAL A 80 3.44 -11.20 -11.35
C VAL A 80 4.42 -11.78 -12.38
N LEU A 81 5.64 -12.12 -11.98
CA LEU A 81 6.63 -12.69 -12.90
C LEU A 81 6.23 -14.07 -13.41
N HIS A 82 5.74 -14.93 -12.51
CA HIS A 82 5.23 -16.24 -12.88
C HIS A 82 4.10 -16.12 -13.90
N SER A 83 3.14 -15.22 -13.68
CA SER A 83 1.98 -15.05 -14.56
C SER A 83 2.25 -14.28 -15.86
N THR A 84 3.38 -13.58 -15.99
CA THR A 84 3.65 -12.72 -17.16
C THR A 84 4.88 -13.12 -17.99
N LEU A 85 5.97 -13.55 -17.35
CA LEU A 85 7.24 -13.81 -18.02
C LEU A 85 7.65 -15.29 -17.94
N PHE A 86 7.39 -15.95 -16.82
CA PHE A 86 7.89 -17.29 -16.54
C PHE A 86 6.77 -18.26 -16.09
N LEU A 87 5.81 -18.46 -17.00
CA LEU A 87 4.60 -19.28 -16.81
C LEU A 87 4.89 -20.71 -16.31
N GLU A 88 6.02 -21.29 -16.73
CA GLU A 88 6.38 -22.67 -16.36
C GLU A 88 7.30 -22.73 -15.13
N THR A 89 7.81 -21.60 -14.63
CA THR A 89 8.72 -21.61 -13.48
C THR A 89 7.96 -21.55 -12.17
N PRO A 90 8.31 -22.37 -11.17
CA PRO A 90 7.69 -22.30 -9.85
C PRO A 90 7.92 -20.94 -9.17
N VAL A 91 6.91 -20.42 -8.47
CA VAL A 91 6.94 -19.12 -7.78
C VAL A 91 8.10 -19.01 -6.78
N TRP A 92 8.47 -20.10 -6.10
CA TRP A 92 9.59 -20.09 -5.15
C TRP A 92 10.94 -19.78 -5.81
N TYR A 93 11.11 -20.14 -7.08
CA TYR A 93 12.33 -19.85 -7.83
C TYR A 93 12.42 -18.36 -8.17
N ALA A 94 11.30 -17.76 -8.60
CA ALA A 94 11.21 -16.32 -8.83
C ALA A 94 11.44 -15.50 -7.54
N LEU A 95 10.94 -15.98 -6.40
CA LEU A 95 11.19 -15.36 -5.10
C LEU A 95 12.68 -15.29 -4.74
N ILE A 96 13.43 -16.39 -4.89
CA ILE A 96 14.87 -16.41 -4.60
C ILE A 96 15.61 -15.43 -5.52
N PHE A 97 15.23 -15.37 -6.79
CA PHE A 97 15.83 -14.47 -7.76
C PHE A 97 15.64 -12.98 -7.41
N PHE A 98 14.57 -12.62 -6.71
CA PHE A 98 14.33 -11.25 -6.22
C PHE A 98 14.91 -10.98 -4.83
N LEU A 99 14.87 -11.97 -3.94
CA LEU A 99 15.42 -11.83 -2.59
C LEU A 99 16.93 -11.63 -2.61
N LEU A 100 17.68 -12.37 -3.45
CA LEU A 100 19.14 -12.26 -3.50
C LEU A 100 19.64 -10.85 -3.90
N PRO A 101 19.16 -10.21 -4.99
CA PRO A 101 19.48 -8.82 -5.29
C PRO A 101 18.98 -7.84 -4.23
N SER A 102 17.84 -8.09 -3.59
CA SER A 102 17.35 -7.23 -2.50
C SER A 102 18.31 -7.22 -1.30
N LEU A 103 18.97 -8.36 -1.03
CA LEU A 103 19.98 -8.48 0.03
C LEU A 103 21.19 -7.55 -0.21
N PHE A 104 21.56 -7.33 -1.47
CA PHE A 104 22.65 -6.42 -1.84
C PHE A 104 22.35 -4.95 -1.48
N ILE A 105 21.07 -4.56 -1.45
CA ILE A 105 20.65 -3.19 -1.16
C ILE A 105 20.83 -2.85 0.33
N PHE A 106 20.77 -3.83 1.24
CA PHE A 106 20.91 -3.57 2.69
C PHE A 106 22.25 -2.93 3.08
N ASN A 107 23.31 -3.18 2.31
CA ASN A 107 24.63 -2.61 2.58
C ASN A 107 24.81 -1.19 2.02
N LYS A 108 23.76 -0.59 1.43
CA LYS A 108 23.82 0.75 0.83
C LYS A 108 23.42 1.82 1.84
N LYS A 109 23.96 3.02 1.64
CA LYS A 109 23.60 4.20 2.45
C LYS A 109 22.13 4.56 2.19
N LEU A 110 21.46 5.07 3.21
CA LEU A 110 20.06 5.52 3.15
C LEU A 110 19.78 6.48 1.98
N LYS A 111 20.73 7.37 1.65
CA LYS A 111 20.63 8.26 0.48
C LYS A 111 20.48 7.50 -0.85
N THR A 112 21.22 6.40 -1.03
CA THR A 112 21.12 5.56 -2.23
C THR A 112 19.75 4.90 -2.33
N ILE A 113 19.24 4.41 -1.20
CA ILE A 113 17.91 3.80 -1.12
C ILE A 113 16.83 4.84 -1.47
N LEU A 114 16.93 6.06 -0.94
CA LEU A 114 15.99 7.14 -1.26
C LEU A 114 15.98 7.51 -2.75
N ILE A 115 17.16 7.64 -3.38
CA ILE A 115 17.24 7.92 -4.82
C ILE A 115 16.59 6.79 -5.61
N PHE A 116 16.86 5.54 -5.26
CA PHE A 116 16.25 4.38 -5.91
C PHE A 116 14.72 4.42 -5.80
N VAL A 117 14.17 4.62 -4.60
CA VAL A 117 12.71 4.71 -4.38
C VAL A 117 12.09 5.85 -5.18
N LEU A 118 12.71 7.03 -5.21
CA LEU A 118 12.19 8.18 -5.98
C LEU A 118 12.12 7.88 -7.49
N VAL A 119 13.18 7.27 -8.04
CA VAL A 119 13.22 6.88 -9.45
C VAL A 119 12.17 5.79 -9.73
N SER A 120 12.07 4.77 -8.88
CA SER A 120 11.09 3.69 -9.02
C SER A 120 9.65 4.21 -8.97
N VAL A 121 9.32 5.09 -8.03
CA VAL A 121 7.98 5.70 -7.92
C VAL A 121 7.65 6.55 -9.15
N PHE A 122 8.62 7.31 -9.65
CA PHE A 122 8.42 8.11 -10.87
C PHE A 122 8.12 7.22 -12.09
N ILE A 123 8.90 6.16 -12.29
CA ILE A 123 8.68 5.18 -13.38
C ILE A 123 7.32 4.48 -13.22
N LEU A 124 6.94 4.10 -12.00
CA LEU A 124 5.65 3.48 -11.71
C LEU A 124 4.49 4.40 -12.10
N ILE A 125 4.55 5.68 -11.75
CA ILE A 125 3.50 6.64 -12.13
C ILE A 125 3.40 6.76 -13.65
N VAL A 126 4.53 6.91 -14.35
CA VAL A 126 4.54 7.01 -15.82
C VAL A 126 3.96 5.75 -16.47
N ASN A 127 4.38 4.56 -16.02
CA ASN A 127 3.83 3.30 -16.50
C ASN A 127 2.34 3.16 -16.21
N GLY A 128 1.88 3.60 -15.04
CA GLY A 128 0.47 3.61 -14.67
C GLY A 128 -0.38 4.48 -15.60
N ILE A 129 0.12 5.67 -15.97
CA ILE A 129 -0.56 6.57 -16.91
C ILE A 129 -0.61 5.94 -18.31
N ILE A 130 0.50 5.40 -18.81
CA ILE A 130 0.57 4.75 -20.12
C ILE A 130 -0.40 3.57 -20.16
N PHE A 131 -0.37 2.70 -19.14
CA PHE A 131 -1.28 1.57 -19.02
C PHE A 131 -2.75 2.02 -18.98
N PHE A 132 -3.05 3.09 -18.25
CA PHE A 132 -4.41 3.63 -18.19
C PHE A 132 -4.90 4.09 -19.56
N ILE A 133 -4.07 4.77 -20.37
CA ILE A 133 -4.42 5.23 -21.72
C ILE A 133 -4.63 4.04 -22.67
N LEU A 134 -3.69 3.09 -22.68
CA LEU A 134 -3.75 1.92 -23.56
C LEU A 134 -4.93 0.99 -23.24
N SER A 135 -5.32 0.91 -21.96
CA SER A 135 -6.43 0.05 -21.53
C SER A 135 -7.82 0.65 -21.77
N GLN A 136 -7.95 1.92 -22.16
CA GLN A 136 -9.28 2.57 -22.28
C GLN A 136 -10.21 1.85 -23.27
N SER A 137 -9.70 1.37 -24.39
CA SER A 137 -10.52 0.69 -25.42
C SER A 137 -11.13 -0.63 -24.96
N TYR A 138 -10.62 -1.22 -23.88
CA TYR A 138 -11.06 -2.50 -23.36
C TYR A 138 -12.03 -2.38 -22.18
N LYS A 139 -12.36 -1.16 -21.75
CA LYS A 139 -13.19 -0.92 -20.56
C LYS A 139 -14.65 -0.73 -20.94
N ASP A 140 -15.51 -1.57 -20.36
CA ASP A 140 -16.96 -1.35 -20.38
C ASP A 140 -17.42 -0.79 -19.03
N ILE A 141 -17.94 0.43 -19.04
CA ILE A 141 -18.45 1.12 -17.84
C ILE A 141 -19.70 0.43 -17.29
N ASN A 142 -20.44 -0.30 -18.13
CA ASN A 142 -21.64 -1.03 -17.69
C ASN A 142 -21.29 -2.14 -16.69
N ASN A 143 -20.05 -2.63 -16.71
CA ASN A 143 -19.54 -3.57 -15.70
C ASN A 143 -19.41 -2.97 -14.30
N LEU A 144 -19.62 -1.66 -14.12
CA LEU A 144 -19.71 -1.03 -12.78
C LEU A 144 -21.14 -0.98 -12.24
N LEU A 145 -22.15 -1.25 -13.08
CA LEU A 145 -23.56 -1.18 -12.74
C LEU A 145 -24.15 -2.58 -12.53
N PRO A 146 -25.19 -2.75 -11.70
CA PRO A 146 -25.74 -1.77 -10.76
C PRO A 146 -24.82 -1.59 -9.54
N VAL A 147 -24.67 -0.35 -9.08
CA VAL A 147 -23.92 -0.02 -7.86
C VAL A 147 -24.74 -0.46 -6.65
N ILE A 148 -24.17 -1.27 -5.76
CA ILE A 148 -24.85 -1.81 -4.57
C ILE A 148 -26.13 -2.58 -4.96
N GLY A 149 -26.09 -3.33 -6.07
CA GLY A 149 -27.24 -4.09 -6.55
C GLY A 149 -27.80 -5.09 -5.54
N ASN A 150 -26.92 -5.63 -4.68
CA ASN A 150 -27.27 -6.59 -3.63
C ASN A 150 -27.34 -5.97 -2.22
N GLY A 151 -27.29 -4.62 -2.09
CA GLY A 151 -27.19 -3.95 -0.79
C GLY A 151 -25.80 -4.02 -0.17
N ILE A 152 -25.64 -3.50 1.05
CA ILE A 152 -24.39 -3.60 1.81
C ILE A 152 -24.28 -5.03 2.34
N SER A 153 -23.63 -5.91 1.58
CA SER A 153 -23.39 -7.30 1.96
C SER A 153 -22.22 -7.42 2.96
N MET A 154 -22.13 -8.58 3.62
CA MET A 154 -20.96 -8.90 4.46
C MET A 154 -19.66 -8.91 3.64
N GLU A 155 -19.74 -9.36 2.38
CA GLU A 155 -18.62 -9.38 1.43
C GLU A 155 -18.08 -7.97 1.15
N PHE A 156 -18.96 -6.98 1.01
CA PHE A 156 -18.58 -5.57 0.85
C PHE A 156 -17.80 -5.04 2.07
N ILE A 157 -18.22 -5.42 3.27
CA ILE A 157 -17.55 -5.02 4.51
C ILE A 157 -16.17 -5.69 4.60
N ILE A 158 -16.10 -6.99 4.32
CA ILE A 158 -14.83 -7.74 4.32
C ILE A 158 -13.87 -7.16 3.28
N SER A 159 -14.33 -6.90 2.06
CA SER A 159 -13.49 -6.31 1.01
C SER A 159 -12.97 -4.93 1.39
N SER A 160 -13.79 -4.10 2.05
CA SER A 160 -13.36 -2.80 2.59
C SER A 160 -12.23 -2.94 3.62
N PHE A 161 -12.34 -3.91 4.55
CA PHE A 161 -11.28 -4.19 5.51
C PHE A 161 -10.01 -4.76 4.86
N LEU A 162 -10.15 -5.60 3.82
CA LEU A 162 -9.01 -6.12 3.08
C LEU A 162 -8.26 -5.01 2.33
N VAL A 163 -8.98 -4.08 1.70
CA VAL A 163 -8.35 -2.92 1.05
C VAL A 163 -7.68 -2.01 2.08
N LEU A 164 -8.30 -1.80 3.24
CA LEU A 164 -7.66 -1.12 4.38
C LEU A 164 -6.38 -1.82 4.83
N GLY A 165 -6.40 -3.16 4.90
CA GLY A 165 -5.22 -3.97 5.18
C GLY A 165 -4.10 -3.75 4.16
N GLY A 166 -4.42 -3.66 2.86
CA GLY A 166 -3.44 -3.37 1.81
C GLY A 166 -2.75 -2.00 1.97
N PHE A 167 -3.43 -1.01 2.56
CA PHE A 167 -2.81 0.29 2.86
C PHE A 167 -1.79 0.23 4.00
N SER A 168 -1.73 -0.85 4.81
CA SER A 168 -0.83 -0.98 5.96
C SER A 168 0.66 -0.90 5.61
N SER A 169 1.03 -1.10 4.35
CA SER A 169 2.38 -0.91 3.82
C SER A 169 2.97 0.49 4.09
N PHE A 170 2.12 1.51 4.33
CA PHE A 170 2.58 2.85 4.74
C PHE A 170 3.43 2.83 6.02
N MET A 171 3.27 1.81 6.88
CA MET A 171 4.05 1.64 8.09
C MET A 171 5.56 1.56 7.83
N ILE A 172 5.98 1.12 6.64
CA ILE A 172 7.39 1.09 6.22
C ILE A 172 7.99 2.50 6.21
N ALA A 173 7.19 3.53 5.93
CA ALA A 173 7.67 4.91 5.92
C ALA A 173 7.89 5.47 7.33
N LEU A 174 7.23 4.92 8.35
CA LEU A 174 7.21 5.51 9.69
C LEU A 174 8.61 5.60 10.36
N PRO A 175 9.48 4.57 10.31
CA PRO A 175 10.82 4.65 10.91
C PRO A 175 11.70 5.71 10.27
N PHE A 176 11.38 6.12 9.03
CA PHE A 176 12.14 7.11 8.29
C PHE A 176 11.77 8.55 8.64
N LEU A 177 10.67 8.79 9.37
CA LEU A 177 10.27 10.15 9.76
C LEU A 177 11.36 10.87 10.57
N LYS A 178 12.11 10.15 11.40
CA LYS A 178 13.18 10.74 12.22
C LYS A 178 14.34 11.33 11.41
N TYR A 179 14.47 10.97 10.14
CA TYR A 179 15.52 11.48 9.24
C TYR A 179 15.07 12.73 8.46
N ILE A 180 13.87 13.25 8.71
CA ILE A 180 13.37 14.47 8.06
C ILE A 180 14.04 15.69 8.70
N GLU A 181 14.63 16.55 7.87
CA GLU A 181 15.28 17.79 8.33
C GLU A 181 14.27 18.91 8.62
N LYS A 182 13.18 18.99 7.83
CA LYS A 182 12.18 20.07 7.89
C LYS A 182 10.76 19.53 8.03
N TYR A 183 10.17 19.74 9.20
CA TYR A 183 8.83 19.22 9.54
C TYR A 183 7.68 20.17 9.22
N GLU A 184 7.94 21.40 8.79
CA GLU A 184 6.91 22.43 8.61
C GLU A 184 5.76 21.99 7.68
N ASN A 185 6.12 21.36 6.56
CA ASN A 185 5.19 20.93 5.52
C ASN A 185 4.86 19.43 5.56
N ILE A 186 5.29 18.69 6.60
CA ILE A 186 5.15 17.22 6.64
C ILE A 186 3.70 16.79 6.45
N ARG A 187 2.76 17.43 7.17
CA ARG A 187 1.32 17.14 7.08
C ARG A 187 0.77 17.35 5.68
N ARG A 188 1.21 18.40 4.97
CA ARG A 188 0.76 18.68 3.60
C ARG A 188 1.30 17.66 2.61
N HIS A 189 2.58 17.30 2.73
CA HIS A 189 3.18 16.28 1.88
C HIS A 189 2.58 14.89 2.13
N THR A 190 2.31 14.54 3.38
CA THR A 190 1.63 13.28 3.71
C THR A 190 0.21 13.23 3.17
N PHE A 191 -0.53 14.35 3.23
CA PHE A 191 -1.87 14.42 2.65
C PHE A 191 -1.86 14.18 1.13
N TYR A 192 -0.96 14.84 0.40
CA TYR A 192 -0.81 14.61 -1.04
C TYR A 192 -0.38 13.18 -1.36
N ALA A 193 0.55 12.61 -0.60
CA ALA A 193 0.94 11.21 -0.76
C ALA A 193 -0.26 10.27 -0.56
N GLY A 194 -1.07 10.49 0.49
CA GLY A 194 -2.27 9.69 0.77
C GLY A 194 -3.35 9.80 -0.31
N ILE A 195 -3.55 10.98 -0.89
CA ILE A 195 -4.47 11.17 -2.03
C ILE A 195 -3.96 10.41 -3.26
N ILE A 196 -2.68 10.56 -3.60
CA ILE A 196 -2.11 9.92 -4.79
C ILE A 196 -2.21 8.40 -4.65
N THR A 197 -1.81 7.82 -3.51
CA THR A 197 -1.89 6.37 -3.29
C THR A 197 -3.33 5.87 -3.36
N SER A 198 -4.26 6.58 -2.71
CA SER A 198 -5.70 6.25 -2.75
C SER A 198 -6.28 6.30 -4.15
N ALA A 199 -5.96 7.34 -4.92
CA ALA A 199 -6.42 7.49 -6.30
C ALA A 199 -5.92 6.34 -7.18
N PHE A 200 -4.65 5.94 -7.03
CA PHE A 200 -4.11 4.78 -7.73
C PHE A 200 -4.89 3.50 -7.40
N VAL A 201 -5.14 3.23 -6.12
CA VAL A 201 -5.89 2.03 -5.71
C VAL A 201 -7.31 2.01 -6.28
N VAL A 202 -8.06 3.11 -6.15
CA VAL A 202 -9.44 3.20 -6.65
C VAL A 202 -9.48 3.06 -8.17
N ILE A 203 -8.61 3.78 -8.90
CA ILE A 203 -8.52 3.70 -10.37
C ILE A 203 -8.14 2.28 -10.82
N SER A 204 -7.24 1.60 -10.10
CA SER A 204 -6.89 0.21 -10.39
C SER A 204 -8.09 -0.73 -10.20
N MET A 205 -8.89 -0.58 -9.15
CA MET A 205 -10.09 -1.42 -8.96
C MET A 205 -11.13 -1.17 -10.06
N ILE A 206 -11.41 0.10 -10.37
CA ILE A 206 -12.30 0.47 -11.48
C ILE A 206 -11.78 -0.14 -12.79
N GLY A 207 -10.48 -0.02 -13.06
CA GLY A 207 -9.85 -0.54 -14.27
C GLY A 207 -9.98 -2.06 -14.41
N VAL A 208 -9.79 -2.82 -13.33
CA VAL A 208 -9.94 -4.28 -13.34
C VAL A 208 -11.40 -4.67 -13.60
N ILE A 209 -12.35 -4.08 -12.87
CA ILE A 209 -13.78 -4.42 -13.00
C ILE A 209 -14.31 -4.05 -14.38
N THR A 210 -13.98 -2.85 -14.88
CA THR A 210 -14.43 -2.42 -16.22
C THR A 210 -13.83 -3.24 -17.36
N ALA A 211 -12.59 -3.74 -17.22
CA ALA A 211 -11.94 -4.52 -18.26
C ALA A 211 -12.35 -6.01 -18.27
N PHE A 212 -12.64 -6.59 -17.09
CA PHE A 212 -12.82 -8.05 -16.96
C PHE A 212 -14.23 -8.49 -16.50
N GLY A 213 -15.06 -7.58 -15.98
CA GLY A 213 -16.42 -7.89 -15.51
C GLY A 213 -16.48 -8.17 -14.02
#